data_AF-A0A539EHB2-F1
#
_entry.id   AF-A0A539EHB2-F1
#
_cell.length_a   1.000
_cell.length_b   1.000
_cell.length_c   1.000
_cell.angle_alpha   90.00
_cell.angle_beta   90.00
_cell.angle_gamma   90.00
#
_symmetry.space_group_name_H-M   'P 1'
#
loop_
_entity.id
_entity.type
_entity.pdbx_description
1 polymer ?
#
loop_
_entity_poly.entity_id
_entity_poly.type
_entity_poly.pdbx_seq_one_letter_code
_entity_poly.pdbx_strand_id
1 'polypeptide(L)'
;MGLSRAALALALALLPCVPAAAEEWAEFDRPYLETAVALLKRLPSTREVWRFTARERIALEVTDNPAHVDDNTLGAYDMVERHIYIDEVVLIREAETLADAGVSARTTAEVLAWKSLPVVVHELTHGLVHDEVRRMMGRAFIFPTLEDEQIAFYAGCLALFDMFDEKPDLWSKERLLEMDETEGRVLQAWLIGPRALERLVALLYEGRPSLLEDDDKELLAVAQRRVDATRERLAAMRSTQRAVAEHGPEMAGVSQRFLRELPKALAYEERALAILTDTRDILSDPAALARLRAHYKKGLEERRARLESRRPAKT
;
A
#
# COMPACT_ATOMS: atom_id res chain seq x y z
N MET A 1 51.78 -25.58 -28.71
CA MET A 1 52.02 -24.56 -27.67
C MET A 1 50.71 -24.35 -26.95
N GLY A 2 50.63 -24.85 -25.71
CA GLY A 2 49.40 -24.98 -24.95
C GLY A 2 48.97 -23.65 -24.34
N LEU A 3 47.71 -23.30 -24.53
CA LEU A 3 47.03 -22.31 -23.71
C LEU A 3 46.92 -22.86 -22.28
N SER A 4 47.48 -22.09 -21.34
CA SER A 4 47.56 -22.40 -19.92
C SER A 4 46.17 -22.70 -19.33
N ARG A 5 46.08 -23.81 -18.59
CA ARG A 5 44.93 -24.19 -17.76
C ARG A 5 44.54 -23.14 -16.70
N ALA A 6 45.31 -22.05 -16.54
CA ALA A 6 44.99 -20.95 -15.63
C ALA A 6 43.91 -19.98 -16.15
N ALA A 7 43.60 -19.97 -17.45
CA ALA A 7 42.57 -19.07 -18.00
C ALA A 7 41.14 -19.62 -17.86
N LEU A 8 40.98 -20.91 -17.54
CA LEU A 8 39.67 -21.55 -17.34
C LEU A 8 39.23 -21.58 -15.87
N ALA A 9 40.09 -21.18 -14.94
CA ALA A 9 39.81 -21.17 -13.50
C ALA A 9 39.27 -19.83 -12.97
N LEU A 10 39.28 -18.76 -13.79
CA LEU A 10 38.81 -17.43 -13.39
C LEU A 10 37.41 -17.08 -13.94
N ALA A 11 36.76 -18.00 -14.67
CA ALA A 11 35.41 -17.83 -15.20
C ALA A 11 34.32 -18.57 -14.39
N LEU A 12 34.68 -19.14 -13.24
CA LEU A 12 33.79 -19.91 -12.36
C LEU A 12 33.62 -19.29 -10.96
N ALA A 13 34.09 -18.06 -10.74
CA ALA A 13 34.01 -17.34 -9.46
C ALA A 13 33.29 -15.98 -9.54
N LEU A 14 32.36 -15.85 -10.49
CA LEU A 14 31.36 -14.78 -10.51
C LEU A 14 29.97 -15.39 -10.68
N LEU A 15 29.68 -16.44 -9.89
CA LEU A 15 28.31 -16.60 -9.43
C LEU A 15 27.99 -15.31 -8.66
N PRO A 16 26.86 -14.63 -8.90
CA PRO A 16 26.42 -13.63 -7.96
C PRO A 16 26.35 -14.35 -6.62
N CYS A 17 27.20 -13.96 -5.67
CA CYS A 17 26.90 -14.22 -4.28
C CYS A 17 25.54 -13.58 -4.09
N VAL A 18 24.49 -14.40 -4.05
CA VAL A 18 23.30 -14.07 -3.28
C VAL A 18 23.88 -13.63 -1.94
N PRO A 19 23.72 -12.36 -1.53
CA PRO A 19 24.25 -11.94 -0.25
C PRO A 19 23.71 -12.92 0.79
N ALA A 20 24.51 -13.32 1.77
CA ALA A 20 24.06 -14.23 2.83
C ALA A 20 22.72 -13.77 3.46
N ALA A 21 22.44 -12.46 3.42
CA ALA A 21 21.18 -11.82 3.74
C ALA A 21 19.94 -12.38 3.01
N ALA A 22 20.04 -12.85 1.75
CA ALA A 22 18.91 -13.38 1.00
C ALA A 22 18.63 -14.87 1.28
N GLU A 23 19.59 -15.64 1.81
CA GLU A 23 19.30 -16.96 2.41
C GLU A 23 18.71 -16.81 3.82
N GLU A 24 19.12 -15.78 4.59
CA GLU A 24 18.54 -15.45 5.91
C GLU A 24 17.12 -14.87 5.82
N TRP A 25 16.76 -14.20 4.70
CA TRP A 25 15.44 -13.57 4.56
C TRP A 25 14.28 -14.56 4.37
N ALA A 26 14.52 -15.68 3.69
CA ALA A 26 13.51 -16.74 3.54
C ALA A 26 13.11 -17.37 4.89
N GLU A 27 14.00 -17.31 5.90
CA GLU A 27 13.72 -17.74 7.27
C GLU A 27 12.87 -16.72 8.05
N PHE A 28 12.79 -15.47 7.57
CA PHE A 28 12.10 -14.35 8.20
C PHE A 28 10.70 -14.10 7.60
N ASP A 29 10.58 -14.10 6.27
CA ASP A 29 9.36 -13.73 5.54
C ASP A 29 8.15 -14.59 5.95
N ARG A 30 8.34 -15.92 5.97
CA ARG A 30 7.26 -16.83 6.32
C ARG A 30 6.75 -16.65 7.77
N PRO A 31 7.61 -16.65 8.81
CA PRO A 31 7.16 -16.34 10.17
C PRO A 31 6.49 -14.95 10.31
N TYR A 32 6.97 -13.96 9.57
CA TYR A 32 6.37 -12.62 9.53
C TYR A 32 4.95 -12.67 8.97
N LEU A 33 4.76 -13.22 7.76
CA LEU A 33 3.47 -13.35 7.10
C LEU A 33 2.49 -14.21 7.92
N GLU A 34 2.95 -15.32 8.50
CA GLU A 34 2.14 -16.17 9.38
C GLU A 34 1.62 -15.38 10.59
N THR A 35 2.48 -14.55 11.18
CA THR A 35 2.12 -13.70 12.33
C THR A 35 1.17 -12.57 11.91
N ALA A 36 1.47 -11.85 10.83
CA ALA A 36 0.63 -10.77 10.31
C ALA A 36 -0.79 -11.28 10.00
N VAL A 37 -0.90 -12.43 9.32
CA VAL A 37 -2.20 -13.08 9.04
C VAL A 37 -2.90 -13.52 10.33
N ALA A 38 -2.17 -14.01 11.34
CA ALA A 38 -2.75 -14.37 12.63
C ALA A 38 -3.32 -13.16 13.37
N LEU A 39 -2.64 -12.01 13.32
CA LEU A 39 -3.12 -10.74 13.88
C LEU A 39 -4.37 -10.23 13.16
N LEU A 40 -4.37 -10.25 11.82
CA LEU A 40 -5.53 -9.88 10.99
C LEU A 40 -6.77 -10.74 11.30
N LYS A 41 -6.58 -12.04 11.58
CA LYS A 41 -7.69 -12.95 11.92
C LYS A 41 -8.27 -12.68 13.31
N ARG A 42 -7.40 -12.38 14.27
CA ARG A 42 -7.75 -12.47 15.69
C ARG A 42 -8.23 -11.15 16.27
N LEU A 43 -7.58 -10.04 15.94
CA LEU A 43 -7.85 -8.75 16.56
C LEU A 43 -9.23 -8.21 16.15
N PRO A 44 -10.01 -7.62 17.08
CA PRO A 44 -11.36 -7.15 16.79
C PRO A 44 -11.47 -6.16 15.61
N SER A 45 -10.57 -5.18 15.54
CA SER A 45 -10.58 -4.11 14.53
C SER A 45 -10.19 -4.59 13.13
N THR A 46 -9.41 -5.67 13.03
CA THR A 46 -8.83 -6.17 11.78
C THR A 46 -9.69 -7.25 11.10
N ARG A 47 -10.66 -7.83 11.80
CA ARG A 47 -11.53 -8.91 11.27
C ARG A 47 -12.26 -8.55 9.99
N GLU A 48 -12.65 -7.30 9.83
CA GLU A 48 -13.39 -6.83 8.65
C GLU A 48 -12.51 -6.87 7.41
N VAL A 49 -11.31 -6.27 7.48
CA VAL A 49 -10.32 -6.33 6.39
C VAL A 49 -9.85 -7.75 6.14
N TRP A 50 -9.69 -8.59 7.16
CA TRP A 50 -9.39 -10.01 6.98
C TRP A 50 -10.49 -10.78 6.23
N ARG A 51 -11.77 -10.54 6.56
CA ARG A 51 -12.87 -11.19 5.83
C ARG A 51 -12.90 -10.76 4.38
N PHE A 52 -12.61 -9.49 4.12
CA PHE A 52 -12.46 -8.97 2.76
C PHE A 52 -11.32 -9.67 2.02
N THR A 53 -10.11 -9.70 2.58
CA THR A 53 -8.95 -10.33 1.91
C THR A 53 -9.18 -11.81 1.64
N ALA A 54 -9.75 -12.54 2.60
CA ALA A 54 -10.09 -13.95 2.44
C ALA A 54 -11.17 -14.18 1.37
N ARG A 55 -12.22 -13.35 1.33
CA ARG A 55 -13.31 -13.44 0.34
C ARG A 55 -12.82 -13.14 -1.06
N GLU A 56 -12.02 -12.08 -1.21
CA GLU A 56 -11.53 -11.61 -2.49
C GLU A 56 -10.23 -12.27 -2.93
N ARG A 57 -9.67 -13.16 -2.09
CA ARG A 57 -8.40 -13.87 -2.31
C ARG A 57 -7.23 -12.92 -2.59
N ILE A 58 -7.19 -11.81 -1.84
CA ILE A 58 -6.10 -10.83 -1.90
C ILE A 58 -4.85 -11.48 -1.31
N ALA A 59 -3.79 -11.57 -2.10
CA ALA A 59 -2.48 -12.04 -1.64
C ALA A 59 -1.81 -10.95 -0.79
N LEU A 60 -1.20 -11.38 0.32
CA LEU A 60 -0.27 -10.58 1.13
C LEU A 60 1.13 -11.07 0.82
N GLU A 61 1.92 -10.22 0.17
CA GLU A 61 3.24 -10.57 -0.36
C GLU A 61 4.29 -9.57 0.14
N VAL A 62 5.40 -10.10 0.66
CA VAL A 62 6.61 -9.31 0.90
C VAL A 62 7.43 -9.36 -0.38
N THR A 63 7.72 -8.20 -0.96
CA THR A 63 8.47 -8.11 -2.22
C THR A 63 9.13 -6.75 -2.35
N ASP A 64 10.13 -6.66 -3.23
CA ASP A 64 10.62 -5.37 -3.72
C ASP A 64 9.46 -4.63 -4.39
N ASN A 65 9.25 -3.37 -3.99
CA ASN A 65 8.06 -2.63 -4.39
C ASN A 65 7.91 -2.65 -5.93
N PRO A 66 6.72 -2.97 -6.46
CA PRO A 66 6.48 -2.88 -7.90
C PRO A 66 6.85 -1.49 -8.40
N ALA A 67 7.34 -1.38 -9.65
CA ALA A 67 7.83 -0.11 -10.19
C ALA A 67 6.77 1.03 -10.26
N HIS A 68 5.51 0.74 -9.98
CA HIS A 68 4.40 1.69 -9.91
C HIS A 68 3.97 2.04 -8.47
N VAL A 69 4.63 1.47 -7.47
CA VAL A 69 4.50 1.79 -6.04
C VAL A 69 5.70 2.67 -5.65
N ASP A 70 5.51 3.59 -4.71
CA ASP A 70 6.58 4.48 -4.23
C ASP A 70 7.58 3.71 -3.37
N ASP A 71 8.87 3.81 -3.70
CA ASP A 71 10.01 3.17 -3.02
C ASP A 71 10.11 3.48 -1.51
N ASN A 72 9.34 4.44 -0.99
CA ASN A 72 9.34 4.81 0.44
C ASN A 72 8.07 4.37 1.19
N THR A 73 7.21 3.55 0.58
CA THR A 73 5.97 3.07 1.23
C THR A 73 6.17 1.67 1.78
N LEU A 74 5.92 1.49 3.10
CA LEU A 74 6.03 0.18 3.76
C LEU A 74 5.04 -0.84 3.18
N GLY A 75 3.90 -0.39 2.67
CA GLY A 75 3.02 -1.27 1.91
C GLY A 75 2.08 -0.47 1.02
N ALA A 76 1.54 -1.15 0.02
CA ALA A 76 0.60 -0.57 -0.92
C ALA A 76 -0.44 -1.60 -1.34
N TYR A 77 -1.72 -1.23 -1.25
CA TYR A 77 -2.78 -1.99 -1.91
C TYR A 77 -2.91 -1.57 -3.38
N ASP A 78 -2.53 -2.47 -4.27
CA ASP A 78 -2.73 -2.31 -5.70
C ASP A 78 -4.16 -2.70 -6.07
N MET A 79 -4.94 -1.69 -6.44
CA MET A 79 -6.34 -1.86 -6.83
C MET A 79 -6.54 -2.50 -8.21
N VAL A 80 -5.55 -2.41 -9.09
CA VAL A 80 -5.60 -2.94 -10.46
C VAL A 80 -5.26 -4.43 -10.44
N GLU A 81 -4.27 -4.84 -9.64
CA GLU A 81 -3.84 -6.23 -9.50
C GLU A 81 -4.52 -6.96 -8.34
N ARG A 82 -5.12 -6.20 -7.41
CA ARG A 82 -5.81 -6.70 -6.21
C ARG A 82 -4.87 -7.46 -5.30
N HIS A 83 -3.70 -6.87 -5.07
CA HIS A 83 -2.64 -7.39 -4.21
C HIS A 83 -2.28 -6.33 -3.18
N ILE A 84 -1.77 -6.78 -2.04
CA ILE A 84 -1.07 -5.89 -1.10
C ILE A 84 0.39 -6.30 -1.09
N TYR A 85 1.23 -5.32 -1.41
CA TYR A 85 2.67 -5.42 -1.35
C TYR A 85 3.13 -4.86 -0.02
N ILE A 86 4.06 -5.55 0.62
CA ILE A 86 4.80 -5.06 1.77
C ILE A 86 6.26 -4.95 1.33
N ASP A 87 6.84 -3.76 1.52
CA ASP A 87 8.18 -3.45 1.06
C ASP A 87 9.22 -4.25 1.84
N GLU A 88 9.84 -5.18 1.14
CA GLU A 88 10.93 -6.01 1.63
C GLU A 88 12.12 -5.18 2.14
N VAL A 89 12.49 -4.11 1.44
CA VAL A 89 13.65 -3.27 1.79
C VAL A 89 13.42 -2.55 3.11
N VAL A 90 12.21 -2.04 3.35
CA VAL A 90 11.85 -1.39 4.62
C VAL A 90 11.87 -2.42 5.75
N LEU A 91 11.31 -3.61 5.54
CA LEU A 91 11.34 -4.69 6.54
C LEU A 91 12.78 -5.13 6.86
N ILE A 92 13.66 -5.25 5.86
CA ILE A 92 15.06 -5.65 6.06
C ILE A 92 15.78 -4.66 6.99
N ARG A 93 15.68 -3.36 6.72
CA ARG A 93 16.35 -2.33 7.52
C ARG A 93 15.94 -2.37 9.00
N GLU A 94 14.65 -2.58 9.24
CA GLU A 94 14.10 -2.71 10.59
C GLU A 94 14.52 -4.03 11.26
N ALA A 95 14.59 -5.12 10.49
CA ALA A 95 15.05 -6.42 10.97
C ALA A 95 16.54 -6.40 11.37
N GLU A 96 17.39 -5.76 10.57
CA GLU A 96 18.82 -5.56 10.86
C GLU A 96 19.02 -4.83 12.20
N THR A 97 18.24 -3.77 12.44
CA THR A 97 18.29 -3.02 13.69
C THR A 97 17.96 -3.88 14.92
N LEU A 98 16.99 -4.80 14.79
CA LEU A 98 16.61 -5.73 15.86
C LEU A 98 17.64 -6.85 16.02
N ALA A 99 18.21 -7.34 14.92
CA ALA A 99 19.26 -8.36 14.93
C ALA A 99 20.55 -7.85 15.61
N ASP A 100 20.94 -6.61 15.32
CA ASP A 100 22.09 -5.93 15.96
C ASP A 100 21.88 -5.77 17.49
N ALA A 101 20.62 -5.67 17.93
CA ALA A 101 20.25 -5.66 19.34
C ALA A 101 20.19 -7.07 19.98
N GLY A 102 20.53 -8.13 19.23
CA GLY A 102 20.55 -9.52 19.70
C GLY A 102 19.18 -10.19 19.74
N VAL A 103 18.17 -9.66 19.05
CA VAL A 103 16.82 -10.24 18.99
C VAL A 103 16.80 -11.44 18.03
N SER A 104 16.17 -12.54 18.44
CA SER A 104 16.08 -13.75 17.59
C SER A 104 15.22 -13.49 16.34
N ALA A 105 15.52 -14.16 15.22
CA ALA A 105 14.76 -14.01 13.97
C ALA A 105 13.24 -14.18 14.13
N ARG A 106 12.80 -15.16 14.95
CA ARG A 106 11.38 -15.37 15.25
C ARG A 106 10.78 -14.17 16.00
N THR A 107 11.47 -13.67 17.02
CA THR A 107 11.03 -12.49 17.77
C THR A 107 11.03 -11.24 16.88
N THR A 108 12.02 -11.09 16.00
CA THR A 108 12.08 -10.02 15.01
C THR A 108 10.86 -10.07 14.09
N ALA A 109 10.52 -11.24 13.55
CA ALA A 109 9.33 -11.42 12.71
C ALA A 109 8.03 -11.07 13.45
N GLU A 110 7.90 -11.50 14.71
CA GLU A 110 6.76 -11.15 15.55
C GLU A 110 6.67 -9.63 15.78
N VAL A 111 7.78 -8.98 16.13
CA VAL A 111 7.84 -7.52 16.36
C VAL A 111 7.48 -6.75 15.08
N LEU A 112 8.04 -7.13 13.94
CA LEU A 112 7.75 -6.45 12.66
C LEU A 112 6.31 -6.66 12.20
N ALA A 113 5.73 -7.85 12.44
CA ALA A 113 4.31 -8.09 12.16
C ALA A 113 3.40 -7.20 13.02
N TRP A 114 3.77 -6.94 14.28
CA TRP A 114 3.07 -5.96 15.12
C TRP A 114 3.29 -4.53 14.63
N LYS A 115 4.53 -4.11 14.37
CA LYS A 115 4.86 -2.74 13.93
C LYS A 115 4.16 -2.38 12.61
N SER A 116 4.14 -3.28 11.65
CA SER A 116 3.54 -3.04 10.32
C SER A 116 2.01 -3.19 10.28
N LEU A 117 1.39 -3.72 11.33
CA LEU A 117 -0.04 -4.01 11.33
C LEU A 117 -0.94 -2.79 11.03
N PRO A 118 -0.70 -1.60 11.61
CA PRO A 118 -1.53 -0.42 11.32
C PRO A 118 -1.49 -0.03 9.84
N VAL A 119 -0.30 -0.07 9.23
CA VAL A 119 -0.10 0.20 7.80
C VAL A 119 -0.77 -0.89 6.94
N VAL A 120 -0.58 -2.17 7.25
CA VAL A 120 -1.25 -3.26 6.51
C VAL A 120 -2.77 -3.12 6.60
N VAL A 121 -3.31 -2.76 7.75
CA VAL A 121 -4.76 -2.52 7.93
C VAL A 121 -5.22 -1.28 7.15
N HIS A 122 -4.42 -0.21 7.13
CA HIS A 122 -4.68 0.99 6.35
C HIS A 122 -4.80 0.64 4.85
N GLU A 123 -3.80 -0.03 4.28
CA GLU A 123 -3.79 -0.43 2.87
C GLU A 123 -4.95 -1.37 2.51
N LEU A 124 -5.20 -2.38 3.34
CA LEU A 124 -6.33 -3.28 3.12
C LEU A 124 -7.69 -2.58 3.25
N THR A 125 -7.76 -1.48 4.00
CA THR A 125 -8.98 -0.69 4.11
C THR A 125 -9.29 0.05 2.81
N HIS A 126 -8.29 0.59 2.09
CA HIS A 126 -8.50 1.11 0.73
C HIS A 126 -9.12 0.04 -0.17
N GLY A 127 -8.57 -1.18 -0.13
CA GLY A 127 -9.11 -2.30 -0.90
C GLY A 127 -10.56 -2.63 -0.55
N LEU A 128 -10.90 -2.65 0.75
CA LEU A 128 -12.25 -2.88 1.23
C LEU A 128 -13.23 -1.79 0.75
N VAL A 129 -12.88 -0.51 0.91
CA VAL A 129 -13.73 0.62 0.50
C VAL A 129 -13.97 0.57 -1.01
N HIS A 130 -12.93 0.37 -1.81
CA HIS A 130 -13.07 0.28 -3.27
C HIS A 130 -13.89 -0.95 -3.70
N ASP A 131 -13.79 -2.07 -2.98
CA ASP A 131 -14.63 -3.24 -3.23
C ASP A 131 -16.11 -2.98 -2.87
N GLU A 132 -16.38 -2.24 -1.80
CA GLU A 132 -17.73 -1.79 -1.45
C GLU A 132 -18.32 -0.86 -2.52
N VAL A 133 -17.55 0.15 -2.96
CA VAL A 133 -17.95 1.04 -4.05
C VAL A 133 -18.17 0.26 -5.34
N ARG A 134 -17.29 -0.69 -5.67
CA ARG A 134 -17.42 -1.54 -6.86
C ARG A 134 -18.71 -2.34 -6.84
N ARG A 135 -19.06 -2.94 -5.71
CA ARG A 135 -20.34 -3.66 -5.57
C ARG A 135 -21.54 -2.74 -5.66
N MET A 136 -21.44 -1.55 -5.08
CA MET A 136 -22.50 -0.54 -5.12
C MET A 136 -22.75 -0.01 -6.54
N MET A 137 -21.69 0.23 -7.32
CA MET A 137 -21.78 0.84 -8.65
C MET A 137 -21.83 -0.18 -9.80
N GLY A 138 -21.49 -1.44 -9.54
CA GLY A 138 -21.36 -2.47 -10.56
C GLY A 138 -20.15 -2.28 -11.48
N ARG A 139 -19.24 -1.35 -11.16
CA ARG A 139 -18.03 -1.01 -11.92
C ARG A 139 -16.91 -0.65 -10.96
N ALA A 140 -15.67 -0.83 -11.37
CA ALA A 140 -14.52 -0.43 -10.55
C ALA A 140 -14.48 1.10 -10.39
N PHE A 141 -13.99 1.56 -9.24
CA PHE A 141 -13.82 2.96 -8.92
C PHE A 141 -12.47 3.13 -8.24
N ILE A 142 -11.58 3.90 -8.85
CA ILE A 142 -10.27 4.24 -8.31
C ILE A 142 -10.14 5.76 -8.36
N PHE A 143 -10.36 6.39 -7.21
CA PHE A 143 -10.22 7.82 -7.06
C PHE A 143 -9.64 8.11 -5.67
N PRO A 144 -8.37 8.55 -5.58
CA PRO A 144 -7.71 8.76 -4.29
C PRO A 144 -8.29 10.01 -3.63
N THR A 145 -9.27 9.80 -2.75
CA THR A 145 -10.01 10.87 -2.08
C THR A 145 -9.48 11.09 -0.69
N LEU A 146 -9.66 12.31 -0.17
CA LEU A 146 -9.33 12.61 1.21
C LEU A 146 -10.14 11.75 2.18
N GLU A 147 -11.41 11.46 1.87
CA GLU A 147 -12.26 10.62 2.72
C GLU A 147 -11.79 9.17 2.78
N ASP A 148 -11.26 8.62 1.68
CA ASP A 148 -10.70 7.27 1.64
C ASP A 148 -9.47 7.16 2.57
N GLU A 149 -8.57 8.13 2.50
CA GLU A 149 -7.41 8.25 3.40
C GLU A 149 -7.85 8.35 4.86
N GLN A 150 -8.79 9.24 5.18
CA GLN A 150 -9.32 9.39 6.54
C GLN A 150 -9.93 8.07 7.06
N ILE A 151 -10.70 7.36 6.23
CA ILE A 151 -11.26 6.05 6.55
C ILE A 151 -10.16 5.02 6.85
N ALA A 152 -9.11 4.98 6.03
CA ALA A 152 -7.97 4.07 6.20
C ALA A 152 -7.15 4.41 7.47
N PHE A 153 -6.88 5.69 7.75
CA PHE A 153 -6.22 6.13 8.99
C PHE A 153 -7.03 5.78 10.23
N TYR A 154 -8.37 5.89 10.19
CA TYR A 154 -9.20 5.45 11.32
C TYR A 154 -9.07 3.94 11.57
N ALA A 155 -9.01 3.13 10.52
CA ALA A 155 -8.81 1.69 10.64
C ALA A 155 -7.43 1.36 11.21
N GLY A 156 -6.37 2.01 10.74
CA GLY A 156 -5.02 1.89 11.28
C GLY A 156 -4.95 2.28 12.77
N CYS A 157 -5.61 3.38 13.17
CA CYS A 157 -5.70 3.77 14.58
C CYS A 157 -6.44 2.75 15.45
N LEU A 158 -7.51 2.14 14.93
CA LEU A 158 -8.21 1.06 15.65
C LEU A 158 -7.32 -0.18 15.82
N ALA A 159 -6.50 -0.50 14.81
CA ALA A 159 -5.52 -1.57 14.91
C ALA A 159 -4.48 -1.26 16.00
N LEU A 160 -3.93 -0.05 16.04
CA LEU A 160 -3.04 0.42 17.12
C LEU A 160 -3.65 0.21 18.51
N PHE A 161 -4.94 0.52 18.69
CA PHE A 161 -5.59 0.29 19.99
C PHE A 161 -5.70 -1.18 20.38
N ASP A 162 -5.98 -2.07 19.42
CA ASP A 162 -5.96 -3.50 19.70
C ASP A 162 -4.54 -4.00 20.04
N MET A 163 -3.49 -3.38 19.47
CA MET A 163 -2.11 -3.65 19.86
C MET A 163 -1.83 -3.26 21.32
N PHE A 164 -2.34 -2.11 21.76
CA PHE A 164 -2.16 -1.64 23.15
C PHE A 164 -2.87 -2.54 24.15
N ASP A 165 -4.10 -2.95 23.82
CA ASP A 165 -4.89 -3.80 24.70
C ASP A 165 -4.26 -5.19 24.85
N GLU A 166 -3.62 -5.71 23.80
CA GLU A 166 -3.04 -7.04 23.84
C GLU A 166 -1.61 -7.09 24.40
N LYS A 167 -0.80 -6.08 24.09
CA LYS A 167 0.63 -6.04 24.45
C LYS A 167 0.99 -4.70 25.12
N PRO A 168 0.35 -4.35 26.25
CA PRO A 168 0.55 -3.05 26.90
C PRO A 168 2.00 -2.79 27.31
N ASP A 169 2.74 -3.84 27.70
CA ASP A 169 4.14 -3.73 28.11
C ASP A 169 5.11 -3.47 26.95
N LEU A 170 4.70 -3.81 25.72
CA LEU A 170 5.47 -3.54 24.50
C LEU A 170 5.15 -2.16 23.93
N TRP A 171 3.89 -1.74 23.99
CA TRP A 171 3.36 -0.57 23.27
C TRP A 171 2.81 0.51 24.21
N SER A 172 3.60 0.94 25.21
CA SER A 172 3.21 2.12 26.00
C SER A 172 3.09 3.34 25.08
N LYS A 173 2.16 4.26 25.37
CA LYS A 173 1.91 5.46 24.54
C LYS A 173 3.20 6.25 24.28
N GLU A 174 4.08 6.32 25.27
CA GLU A 174 5.38 6.98 25.20
C GLU A 174 6.31 6.30 24.18
N ARG A 175 6.34 4.96 24.15
CA ARG A 175 7.16 4.18 23.19
C ARG A 175 6.66 4.26 21.75
N LEU A 176 5.38 4.56 21.51
CA LEU A 176 4.88 4.79 20.15
C LEU A 176 5.25 6.14 19.59
N LEU A 177 5.50 7.14 20.45
CA LEU A 177 6.09 8.40 19.99
C LEU A 177 7.55 8.22 19.55
N GLU A 178 8.14 7.08 19.92
CA GLU A 178 9.46 6.63 19.48
C GLU A 178 9.40 5.66 18.29
N MET A 179 8.19 5.25 17.85
CA MET A 179 7.99 4.52 16.58
C MET A 179 8.06 5.47 15.38
N ASP A 180 7.88 4.95 14.17
CA ASP A 180 7.87 5.70 12.92
C ASP A 180 7.17 7.06 13.07
N GLU A 181 7.80 8.12 12.56
CA GLU A 181 7.37 9.52 12.76
C GLU A 181 5.90 9.71 12.35
N THR A 182 5.43 9.00 11.33
CA THR A 182 4.07 9.13 10.80
C THR A 182 3.06 8.53 11.77
N GLU A 183 3.28 7.31 12.25
CA GLU A 183 2.36 6.64 13.18
C GLU A 183 2.29 7.37 14.52
N GLY A 184 3.43 7.87 15.01
CA GLY A 184 3.49 8.72 16.20
C GLY A 184 2.66 9.99 16.05
N ARG A 185 2.79 10.71 14.93
CA ARG A 185 2.00 11.92 14.63
C ARG A 185 0.51 11.63 14.49
N VAL A 186 0.14 10.52 13.83
CA VAL A 186 -1.24 10.07 13.68
C VAL A 186 -1.87 9.79 15.04
N LEU A 187 -1.16 9.05 15.91
CA LEU A 187 -1.62 8.76 17.27
C LEU A 187 -1.77 10.04 18.11
N GLN A 188 -0.80 10.96 18.04
CA GLN A 188 -0.88 12.25 18.74
C GLN A 188 -2.09 13.06 18.28
N ALA A 189 -2.29 13.18 16.97
CA ALA A 189 -3.43 13.90 16.41
C ALA A 189 -4.76 13.27 16.85
N TRP A 190 -4.84 11.93 16.86
CA TRP A 190 -5.99 11.22 17.37
C TRP A 190 -6.27 11.50 18.86
N LEU A 191 -5.24 11.46 19.71
CA LEU A 191 -5.37 11.70 21.15
C LEU A 191 -5.92 13.11 21.45
N ILE A 192 -5.66 14.08 20.57
CA ILE A 192 -6.28 15.41 20.62
C ILE A 192 -7.77 15.35 20.21
N GLY A 193 -8.09 14.64 19.14
CA GLY A 193 -9.46 14.48 18.64
C GLY A 193 -9.55 13.98 17.19
N PRO A 194 -10.71 13.51 16.69
CA PRO A 194 -10.84 13.04 15.31
C PRO A 194 -10.65 14.18 14.33
N ARG A 195 -11.11 15.39 14.69
CA ARG A 195 -10.88 16.60 13.89
C ARG A 195 -9.40 16.97 13.79
N ALA A 196 -8.59 16.67 14.80
CA ALA A 196 -7.16 16.92 14.73
C ALA A 196 -6.49 15.90 13.81
N LEU A 197 -6.91 14.62 13.88
CA LEU A 197 -6.49 13.60 12.91
C LEU A 197 -6.92 13.95 11.49
N GLU A 198 -8.17 14.34 11.25
CA GLU A 198 -8.67 14.77 9.94
C GLU A 198 -7.85 15.92 9.34
N ARG A 199 -7.48 16.92 10.17
CA ARG A 199 -6.60 18.01 9.75
C ARG A 199 -5.19 17.51 9.44
N LEU A 200 -4.65 16.61 10.24
CA LEU A 200 -3.35 16.01 9.95
C LEU A 200 -3.38 15.26 8.61
N VAL A 201 -4.41 14.44 8.36
CA VAL A 201 -4.56 13.72 7.08
C VAL A 201 -4.70 14.72 5.93
N ALA A 202 -5.50 15.78 6.06
CA ALA A 202 -5.60 16.81 5.03
C ALA A 202 -4.26 17.50 4.74
N LEU A 203 -3.39 17.67 5.74
CA LEU A 203 -2.04 18.20 5.57
C LEU A 203 -1.07 17.20 4.93
N LEU A 204 -1.13 15.92 5.33
CA LEU A 204 -0.29 14.87 4.74
C LEU A 204 -0.62 14.63 3.27
N TYR A 205 -1.87 14.86 2.89
CA TYR A 205 -2.40 14.62 1.55
C TYR A 205 -2.95 15.89 0.92
N GLU A 206 -2.23 17.01 1.10
CA GLU A 206 -2.59 18.29 0.51
C GLU A 206 -2.79 18.17 -1.02
N GLY A 207 -3.88 18.75 -1.52
CA GLY A 207 -4.24 18.70 -2.94
C GLY A 207 -4.96 17.43 -3.38
N ARG A 208 -5.26 16.48 -2.48
CA ARG A 208 -6.18 15.39 -2.79
C ARG A 208 -7.62 15.89 -2.88
N PRO A 209 -8.41 15.40 -3.86
CA PRO A 209 -9.81 15.78 -3.99
C PRO A 209 -10.63 15.27 -2.81
N SER A 210 -11.59 16.07 -2.37
CA SER A 210 -12.59 15.69 -1.37
C SER A 210 -13.94 15.46 -2.06
N LEU A 211 -14.49 14.26 -1.93
CA LEU A 211 -15.85 13.99 -2.42
C LEU A 211 -16.90 14.81 -1.67
N LEU A 212 -16.63 15.20 -0.43
CA LEU A 212 -17.60 15.90 0.42
C LEU A 212 -17.51 17.42 0.33
N GLU A 213 -16.33 17.96 0.03
CA GLU A 213 -16.06 19.40 0.06
C GLU A 213 -15.94 20.00 -1.35
N ASP A 214 -15.40 19.26 -2.33
CA ASP A 214 -15.17 19.80 -3.68
C ASP A 214 -16.44 19.80 -4.53
N ASP A 215 -16.48 20.73 -5.48
CA ASP A 215 -17.55 20.82 -6.45
C ASP A 215 -17.45 19.71 -7.53
N ASP A 216 -18.60 19.36 -8.10
CA ASP A 216 -18.72 18.27 -9.08
C ASP A 216 -17.84 18.49 -10.33
N LYS A 217 -17.63 19.75 -10.73
CA LYS A 217 -16.81 20.07 -11.91
C LYS A 217 -15.33 19.89 -11.61
N GLU A 218 -14.88 20.26 -10.42
CA GLU A 218 -13.51 20.04 -9.97
C GLU A 218 -13.18 18.56 -9.89
N LEU A 219 -14.04 17.77 -9.26
CA LEU A 219 -13.91 16.30 -9.18
C LEU A 219 -13.81 15.68 -10.57
N LEU A 220 -14.71 16.07 -11.49
CA LEU A 220 -14.70 15.60 -12.86
C LEU A 220 -13.44 16.03 -13.62
N ALA A 221 -12.95 17.25 -13.40
CA ALA A 221 -11.73 17.74 -14.02
C ALA A 221 -10.49 16.97 -13.53
N VAL A 222 -10.40 16.65 -12.23
CA VAL A 222 -9.33 15.81 -11.67
C VAL A 222 -9.38 14.41 -12.30
N ALA A 223 -10.56 13.79 -12.38
CA ALA A 223 -10.73 12.47 -12.98
C ALA A 223 -10.35 12.47 -14.46
N GLN A 224 -10.76 13.49 -15.22
CA GLN A 224 -10.41 13.63 -16.63
C GLN A 224 -8.90 13.81 -16.82
N ARG A 225 -8.21 14.62 -16.00
CA ARG A 225 -6.74 14.73 -16.03
C ARG A 225 -6.03 13.39 -15.83
N ARG A 226 -6.54 12.54 -14.91
CA ARG A 226 -5.98 11.20 -14.66
C ARG A 226 -6.16 10.26 -15.85
N VAL A 227 -7.33 10.32 -16.51
CA VAL A 227 -7.59 9.57 -17.75
C VAL A 227 -6.62 10.00 -18.83
N ASP A 228 -6.44 11.31 -19.04
CA ASP A 228 -5.58 11.84 -20.11
C ASP A 228 -4.10 11.52 -19.85
N ALA A 229 -3.61 11.72 -18.63
CA ALA A 229 -2.25 11.35 -18.25
C ALA A 229 -1.97 9.84 -18.47
N THR A 230 -2.96 8.98 -18.18
CA THR A 230 -2.83 7.53 -18.42
C THR A 230 -2.83 7.18 -19.90
N ARG A 231 -3.63 7.87 -20.72
CA ARG A 231 -3.58 7.72 -22.19
C ARG A 231 -2.23 8.13 -22.77
N GLU A 232 -1.67 9.23 -22.28
CA GLU A 232 -0.36 9.72 -22.71
C GLU A 232 0.75 8.72 -22.37
N ARG A 233 0.78 8.21 -21.12
CA ARG A 233 1.72 7.15 -20.71
C ARG A 233 1.59 5.90 -21.57
N LEU A 234 0.36 5.42 -21.79
CA LEU A 234 0.11 4.24 -22.63
C LEU A 234 0.56 4.46 -24.08
N ALA A 235 0.32 5.65 -24.64
CA ALA A 235 0.79 6.01 -25.98
C ALA A 235 2.31 6.03 -26.08
N ALA A 236 3.00 6.58 -25.07
CA ALA A 236 4.46 6.59 -24.98
C ALA A 236 5.02 5.16 -24.93
N MET A 237 4.48 4.29 -24.06
CA MET A 237 4.91 2.90 -23.95
C MET A 237 4.70 2.10 -25.24
N ARG A 238 3.57 2.28 -25.92
CA ARG A 238 3.31 1.68 -27.24
C ARG A 238 4.25 2.22 -28.32
N SER A 239 4.63 3.49 -28.24
CA SER A 239 5.63 4.07 -29.13
C SER A 239 7.00 3.43 -28.93
N THR A 240 7.42 3.28 -27.67
CA THR A 240 8.67 2.57 -27.32
C THR A 240 8.65 1.12 -27.79
N GLN A 241 7.53 0.41 -27.60
CA GLN A 241 7.37 -0.96 -28.09
C GLN A 241 7.56 -1.05 -29.62
N ARG A 242 6.99 -0.12 -30.40
CA ARG A 242 7.18 -0.04 -31.84
C ARG A 242 8.63 0.26 -32.23
N ALA A 243 9.27 1.23 -31.57
CA ALA A 243 10.66 1.59 -31.84
C ALA A 243 11.62 0.42 -31.58
N VAL A 244 11.39 -0.34 -30.51
CA VAL A 244 12.16 -1.57 -30.22
C VAL A 244 11.95 -2.63 -31.29
N ALA A 245 10.71 -2.82 -31.76
CA ALA A 245 10.41 -3.79 -32.81
C ALA A 245 11.03 -3.41 -34.17
N GLU A 246 11.14 -2.11 -34.46
CA GLU A 246 11.67 -1.59 -35.72
C GLU A 246 13.20 -1.49 -35.76
N HIS A 247 13.83 -1.06 -34.66
CA HIS A 247 15.25 -0.69 -34.63
C HIS A 247 16.10 -1.53 -33.68
N GLY A 248 15.47 -2.45 -32.94
CA GLY A 248 16.12 -3.18 -31.87
C GLY A 248 16.28 -2.34 -30.59
N PRO A 249 16.56 -3.00 -29.45
CA PRO A 249 16.55 -2.36 -28.15
C PRO A 249 17.67 -1.35 -27.91
N GLU A 250 18.83 -1.54 -28.55
CA GLU A 250 19.99 -0.65 -28.42
C GLU A 250 19.72 0.74 -29.01
N MET A 251 19.10 0.79 -30.19
CA MET A 251 18.73 2.03 -30.86
C MET A 251 17.53 2.73 -30.21
N ALA A 252 16.68 1.99 -29.51
CA ALA A 252 15.57 2.54 -28.74
C ALA A 252 15.99 3.11 -27.37
N GLY A 253 17.26 2.95 -26.97
CA GLY A 253 17.80 3.51 -25.73
C GLY A 253 17.18 2.91 -24.46
N VAL A 254 16.68 1.67 -24.52
CA VAL A 254 15.97 1.01 -23.41
C VAL A 254 16.79 -0.13 -22.80
N SER A 255 16.71 -0.27 -21.48
CA SER A 255 17.39 -1.35 -20.77
C SER A 255 16.72 -2.71 -21.00
N GLN A 256 17.50 -3.80 -20.89
CA GLN A 256 16.95 -5.16 -20.94
C GLN A 256 15.92 -5.42 -19.83
N ARG A 257 16.05 -4.78 -18.67
CA ARG A 257 15.04 -4.84 -17.59
C ARG A 257 13.72 -4.23 -18.05
N PHE A 258 13.77 -3.02 -18.62
CA PHE A 258 12.59 -2.33 -19.13
C PHE A 258 11.85 -3.15 -20.19
N LEU A 259 12.57 -3.78 -21.12
CA LEU A 259 11.97 -4.63 -22.17
C LEU A 259 11.22 -5.84 -21.61
N ARG A 260 11.74 -6.46 -20.55
CA ARG A 260 11.09 -7.60 -19.90
C ARG A 260 9.78 -7.20 -19.21
N GLU A 261 9.76 -6.03 -18.59
CA GLU A 261 8.59 -5.55 -17.84
C GLU A 261 7.57 -4.80 -18.72
N LEU A 262 7.98 -4.29 -19.89
CA LEU A 262 7.12 -3.50 -20.78
C LEU A 262 5.78 -4.16 -21.12
N PRO A 263 5.69 -5.48 -21.45
CA PRO A 263 4.40 -6.12 -21.70
C PRO A 263 3.45 -6.10 -20.48
N LYS A 264 3.97 -6.35 -19.27
CA LYS A 264 3.18 -6.31 -18.04
C LYS A 264 2.71 -4.89 -17.73
N ALA A 265 3.62 -3.93 -17.85
CA ALA A 265 3.33 -2.53 -17.61
C ALA A 265 2.27 -2.00 -18.59
N LEU A 266 2.32 -2.39 -19.88
CA LEU A 266 1.28 -2.06 -20.86
C LEU A 266 -0.09 -2.62 -20.44
N ALA A 267 -0.14 -3.91 -20.07
CA ALA A 267 -1.39 -4.55 -19.64
C ALA A 267 -1.95 -3.93 -18.34
N TYR A 268 -1.07 -3.47 -17.44
CA TYR A 268 -1.45 -2.73 -16.25
C TYR A 268 -2.08 -1.38 -16.62
N GLU A 269 -1.42 -0.56 -17.45
CA GLU A 269 -1.92 0.76 -17.84
C GLU A 269 -3.22 0.69 -18.65
N GLU A 270 -3.41 -0.36 -19.46
CA GLU A 270 -4.68 -0.61 -20.15
C GLU A 270 -5.84 -0.88 -19.18
N ARG A 271 -5.60 -1.69 -18.15
CA ARG A 271 -6.58 -1.95 -17.08
C ARG A 271 -6.85 -0.67 -16.27
N ALA A 272 -5.80 0.04 -15.88
CA ALA A 272 -5.91 1.30 -15.14
C ALA A 272 -6.72 2.34 -15.94
N LEU A 273 -6.48 2.47 -17.24
CA LEU A 273 -7.23 3.39 -18.10
C LEU A 273 -8.72 3.05 -18.16
N ALA A 274 -9.07 1.77 -18.23
CA ALA A 274 -10.46 1.34 -18.23
C ALA A 274 -11.15 1.75 -16.91
N ILE A 275 -10.50 1.48 -15.76
CA ILE A 275 -11.04 1.81 -14.43
C ILE A 275 -11.14 3.33 -14.22
N LEU A 276 -10.14 4.10 -14.67
CA LEU A 276 -10.17 5.56 -14.58
C LEU A 276 -11.27 6.16 -15.46
N THR A 277 -11.54 5.54 -16.62
CA THR A 277 -12.66 5.93 -17.48
C THR A 277 -14.00 5.66 -16.78
N ASP A 278 -14.17 4.47 -16.19
CA ASP A 278 -15.35 4.15 -15.38
C ASP A 278 -15.51 5.12 -14.20
N THR A 279 -14.41 5.45 -13.53
CA THR A 279 -14.37 6.41 -12.41
C THR A 279 -14.87 7.78 -12.84
N ARG A 280 -14.35 8.31 -13.96
CA ARG A 280 -14.80 9.59 -14.53
C ARG A 280 -16.29 9.52 -14.90
N ASP A 281 -16.74 8.42 -15.49
CA ASP A 281 -18.13 8.27 -15.90
C ASP A 281 -19.06 8.27 -14.67
N ILE A 282 -18.68 7.57 -13.60
CA ILE A 282 -19.36 7.60 -12.30
C ILE A 282 -19.42 9.03 -11.75
N LEU A 283 -18.32 9.79 -11.78
CA LEU A 283 -18.28 11.17 -11.28
C LEU A 283 -19.08 12.15 -12.14
N SER A 284 -19.31 11.83 -13.42
CA SER A 284 -20.14 12.67 -14.32
C SER A 284 -21.64 12.38 -14.23
N ASP A 285 -22.05 11.25 -13.62
CA ASP A 285 -23.45 10.94 -13.31
C ASP A 285 -23.83 11.51 -11.93
N PRO A 286 -24.71 12.54 -11.86
CA PRO A 286 -25.09 13.14 -10.58
C PRO A 286 -25.74 12.17 -9.59
N ALA A 287 -26.48 11.17 -10.07
CA ALA A 287 -27.10 10.17 -9.20
C ALA A 287 -26.06 9.20 -8.63
N ALA A 288 -25.06 8.82 -9.42
CA ALA A 288 -23.96 7.99 -8.95
C ALA A 288 -23.06 8.76 -7.96
N LEU A 289 -22.73 10.02 -8.26
CA LEU A 289 -21.96 10.89 -7.38
C LEU A 289 -22.67 11.12 -6.03
N ALA A 290 -23.98 11.36 -6.04
CA ALA A 290 -24.75 11.49 -4.80
C ALA A 290 -24.68 10.23 -3.93
N ARG A 291 -24.72 9.03 -4.55
CA ARG A 291 -24.54 7.76 -3.84
C ARG A 291 -23.12 7.59 -3.28
N LEU A 292 -22.08 7.96 -4.04
CA LEU A 292 -20.69 7.96 -3.54
C LEU A 292 -20.54 8.85 -2.31
N ARG A 293 -21.01 10.10 -2.39
CA ARG A 293 -20.95 11.04 -1.26
C ARG A 293 -21.63 10.49 -0.02
N ALA A 294 -22.82 9.91 -0.18
CA ALA A 294 -23.54 9.28 0.92
C ALA A 294 -22.77 8.09 1.52
N HIS A 295 -22.14 7.26 0.67
CA HIS A 295 -21.33 6.13 1.11
C HIS A 295 -20.10 6.57 1.92
N TYR A 296 -19.29 7.48 1.38
CA TYR A 296 -18.08 7.98 2.07
C TYR A 296 -18.42 8.74 3.35
N LYS A 297 -19.46 9.59 3.33
CA LYS A 297 -19.93 10.28 4.53
C LYS A 297 -20.31 9.31 5.64
N LYS A 298 -21.10 8.28 5.30
CA LYS A 298 -21.49 7.24 6.26
C LYS A 298 -20.27 6.47 6.78
N GLY A 299 -19.37 6.07 5.89
CA GLY A 299 -18.15 5.33 6.25
C GLY A 299 -17.25 6.10 7.22
N LEU A 300 -17.12 7.41 7.02
CA LEU A 300 -16.42 8.32 7.94
C LEU A 300 -17.12 8.41 9.29
N GLU A 301 -18.44 8.65 9.31
CA GLU A 301 -19.21 8.79 10.54
C GLU A 301 -19.13 7.53 11.41
N GLU A 302 -19.29 6.34 10.80
CA GLU A 302 -19.22 5.06 11.50
C GLU A 302 -17.82 4.77 12.09
N ARG A 303 -16.76 4.99 11.31
CA ARG A 303 -15.39 4.75 11.76
C ARG A 303 -14.93 5.79 12.77
N ARG A 304 -15.32 7.06 12.60
CA ARG A 304 -15.10 8.11 13.60
C ARG A 304 -15.76 7.74 14.93
N ALA A 305 -17.01 7.28 14.91
CA ALA A 305 -17.71 6.86 16.13
C ALA A 305 -17.03 5.65 16.80
N ARG A 306 -16.59 4.65 16.02
CA ARG A 306 -15.83 3.50 16.53
C ARG A 306 -14.52 3.95 17.18
N LEU A 307 -13.78 4.84 16.53
CA LEU A 307 -12.51 5.33 17.05
C LEU A 307 -12.73 6.15 18.34
N GLU A 308 -13.76 7.01 18.38
CA GLU A 308 -14.16 7.76 19.57
C GLU A 308 -14.51 6.87 20.75
N SER A 309 -15.17 5.73 20.52
CA SER A 309 -15.47 4.76 21.58
C SER A 309 -14.23 4.14 22.22
N ARG A 310 -13.07 4.21 21.55
CA ARG A 310 -11.77 3.73 22.05
C ARG A 310 -10.91 4.84 22.64
N ARG A 311 -11.36 6.11 22.66
CA ARG A 311 -10.55 7.20 23.23
C ARG A 311 -10.36 6.98 24.73
N PRO A 312 -9.11 6.98 25.23
CA PRO A 312 -8.85 6.96 26.67
C PRO A 312 -9.50 8.16 27.35
N ALA A 313 -10.06 7.97 28.55
CA ALA A 313 -10.54 9.10 29.35
C ALA A 313 -9.41 10.14 29.54
N LYS A 314 -9.74 11.42 29.45
CA LYS A 314 -8.80 12.49 29.80
C LYS A 314 -8.47 12.35 31.29
N THR A 315 -7.25 11.91 31.58
CA THR A 315 -6.66 11.94 32.92
C THR A 315 -6.26 13.37 33.27
#